data_AF-A0A4Q2R5A1-F1
#
_entry.id   AF-A0A4Q2R5A1-F1
#
_cell.length_a   1.000
_cell.length_b   1.000
_cell.length_c   1.000
_cell.angle_alpha   90.00
_cell.angle_beta   90.00
_cell.angle_gamma   90.00
#
_symmetry.space_group_name_H-M   'P 1'
#
loop_
_entity.id
_entity.type
_entity.pdbx_description
1 polymer ?
#
loop_
_entity_poly.entity_id
_entity_poly.type
_entity_poly.pdbx_seq_one_letter_code
_entity_poly.pdbx_strand_id
1 'polypeptide(L)'
;MPQGLQCWDGDGRIAVDLSDYAIRYIGSTSVTFSAGETSKNVSFAGVTQDGTFISNISTGALANEYYCRAYNGGFTVLYLPGGGSPANTLNVEVYNFQ
;
A
#
# COMPACT_ATOMS: atom_id res chain seq x y z
N MET A 1 9.97 0.19 -19.33
CA MET A 1 8.57 -0.17 -19.66
C MET A 1 8.44 -1.66 -19.41
N PRO A 2 8.04 -2.11 -18.21
CA PRO A 2 7.69 -3.51 -18.03
C PRO A 2 6.31 -3.69 -18.66
N GLN A 3 6.29 -4.26 -19.86
CA GLN A 3 5.06 -4.64 -20.55
C GLN A 3 4.98 -6.14 -20.32
N GLY A 4 3.91 -6.63 -19.70
CA GLY A 4 3.71 -8.06 -19.51
C GLY A 4 3.47 -8.76 -20.86
N LEU A 5 2.90 -9.96 -20.86
CA LEU A 5 2.71 -10.70 -22.11
C LEU A 5 1.76 -9.95 -23.06
N GLN A 6 2.29 -9.51 -24.19
CA GLN A 6 1.52 -9.00 -25.31
C GLN A 6 1.60 -9.96 -26.49
N CYS A 7 0.45 -10.30 -27.08
CA CYS A 7 0.40 -11.01 -28.35
C CYS A 7 -0.33 -10.19 -29.40
N TRP A 8 0.16 -10.29 -30.63
CA TRP A 8 -0.33 -9.54 -31.77
C TRP A 8 -0.96 -10.50 -32.77
N ASP A 9 -2.10 -10.13 -33.35
CA ASP A 9 -2.69 -10.87 -34.47
C ASP A 9 -1.98 -10.55 -35.79
N GLY A 10 -2.32 -11.29 -36.85
CA GLY A 10 -1.76 -11.09 -38.19
C GLY A 10 -2.11 -9.74 -38.85
N ASP A 11 -3.08 -9.01 -38.29
CA ASP A 11 -3.51 -7.68 -38.73
C ASP A 11 -2.79 -6.56 -37.95
N GLY A 12 -1.91 -6.90 -37.00
CA GLY A 12 -1.19 -5.94 -36.18
C GLY A 12 -2.03 -5.34 -35.05
N ARG A 13 -3.09 -6.02 -34.59
CA ARG A 13 -3.86 -5.65 -33.40
C ARG A 13 -3.36 -6.42 -32.18
N ILE A 14 -3.55 -5.86 -30.99
CA ILE A 14 -3.28 -6.55 -29.73
C ILE A 14 -4.40 -7.55 -29.48
N ALA A 15 -4.05 -8.84 -29.48
CA ALA A 15 -4.98 -9.95 -29.24
C ALA A 15 -5.02 -10.37 -27.76
N VAL A 16 -3.92 -10.15 -27.03
CA VAL A 16 -3.84 -10.30 -25.56
C VAL A 16 -2.92 -9.21 -25.02
N ASP A 17 -3.37 -8.53 -23.98
CA ASP A 17 -2.55 -7.66 -23.13
C ASP A 17 -2.72 -8.12 -21.68
N LEU A 18 -1.73 -8.83 -21.17
CA LEU A 18 -1.58 -9.03 -19.73
C LEU A 18 -0.63 -7.94 -19.25
N SER A 19 -1.16 -6.75 -18.98
CA SER A 19 -0.40 -5.69 -18.35
C SER A 19 0.08 -6.18 -16.98
N ASP A 20 1.40 -6.28 -16.80
CA ASP A 20 1.97 -6.35 -15.47
C ASP A 20 1.56 -5.06 -14.75
N TYR A 21 0.97 -5.17 -13.57
CA TYR A 21 0.69 -3.98 -12.77
C TYR A 21 2.02 -3.32 -12.42
N ALA A 22 2.35 -2.23 -13.10
CA ALA A 22 3.53 -1.47 -12.78
C ALA A 22 3.27 -0.81 -11.41
N ILE A 23 4.06 -1.19 -10.42
CA ILE A 23 3.97 -0.59 -9.09
C ILE A 23 4.56 0.81 -9.19
N ARG A 24 3.72 1.83 -8.99
CA ARG A 24 4.14 3.24 -8.99
C ARG A 24 4.18 3.78 -7.58
N TYR A 25 5.35 4.25 -7.16
CA TYR A 25 5.49 5.03 -5.93
C TYR A 25 4.72 6.35 -6.02
N ILE A 26 3.87 6.63 -5.03
CA ILE A 26 3.10 7.87 -4.92
C ILE A 26 3.52 8.74 -3.74
N GLY A 27 4.25 8.18 -2.77
CA GLY A 27 4.89 8.95 -1.70
C GLY A 27 5.11 8.14 -0.44
N SER A 28 5.59 8.82 0.61
CA SER A 28 5.87 8.22 1.91
C SER A 28 5.38 9.13 3.03
N THR A 29 5.07 8.55 4.19
CA THR A 29 4.72 9.30 5.40
C THR A 29 5.08 8.53 6.66
N SER A 30 5.03 9.20 7.80
CA SER A 30 5.19 8.58 9.12
C SER A 30 3.88 8.61 9.90
N VAL A 31 3.59 7.53 10.62
CA VAL A 31 2.37 7.36 11.41
C VAL A 31 2.76 7.03 12.85
N THR A 32 2.55 7.99 13.75
CA THR A 32 2.85 7.84 15.17
C THR A 32 1.63 7.33 15.92
N PHE A 33 1.80 6.28 16.71
CA PHE A 33 0.82 5.72 17.63
C PHE A 33 1.21 6.02 19.08
N SER A 34 0.23 6.42 19.88
CA SER A 34 0.30 6.42 21.33
C SER A 34 0.01 5.02 21.87
N ALA A 35 0.48 4.73 23.08
CA ALA A 35 0.16 3.46 23.73
C ALA A 35 -1.37 3.29 23.85
N GLY A 36 -1.85 2.09 23.54
CA GLY A 36 -3.28 1.75 23.53
C GLY A 36 -4.03 2.09 22.24
N GLU A 37 -3.45 2.87 21.32
CA GLU A 37 -4.06 3.07 20.00
C GLU A 37 -3.86 1.83 19.12
N THR A 38 -4.96 1.27 18.58
CA THR A 38 -4.92 0.07 17.73
C THR A 38 -5.22 0.34 16.26
N SER A 39 -5.69 1.54 15.91
CA SER A 39 -5.97 1.92 14.53
C SER A 39 -5.78 3.42 14.32
N LYS A 40 -5.30 3.82 13.14
CA LYS A 40 -5.17 5.23 12.74
C LYS A 40 -5.50 5.42 11.28
N ASN A 41 -6.41 6.35 10.98
CA ASN A 41 -6.69 6.78 9.61
C ASN A 41 -5.71 7.87 9.20
N VAL A 42 -5.16 7.75 7.99
CA VAL A 42 -4.19 8.67 7.42
C VAL A 42 -4.73 9.14 6.08
N SER A 43 -5.01 10.45 5.99
CA SER A 43 -5.37 11.08 4.72
C SER A 43 -4.15 11.10 3.80
N PHE A 44 -4.33 10.63 2.56
CA PHE A 44 -3.26 10.61 1.57
C PHE A 44 -3.88 10.77 0.17
N ALA A 45 -3.57 11.89 -0.49
CA ALA A 45 -4.14 12.21 -1.79
C ALA A 45 -3.72 11.20 -2.87
N GLY A 46 -4.66 10.79 -3.72
CA GLY A 46 -4.39 9.84 -4.80
C GLY A 46 -4.48 8.36 -4.40
N VAL A 47 -4.76 8.05 -3.13
CA VAL A 47 -5.05 6.68 -2.68
C VAL A 47 -6.48 6.28 -3.02
N THR A 48 -6.62 5.10 -3.59
CA THR A 48 -7.91 4.45 -3.85
C THR A 48 -7.97 3.09 -3.16
N GLN A 49 -9.17 2.63 -2.84
CA GLN A 49 -9.35 1.35 -2.15
C GLN A 49 -8.82 0.15 -2.95
N ASP A 50 -9.02 0.16 -4.27
CA ASP A 50 -8.74 -0.99 -5.13
C ASP A 50 -7.42 -0.85 -5.92
N GLY A 51 -6.89 0.37 -6.04
CA GLY A 51 -5.73 0.67 -6.87
C GLY A 51 -4.45 0.95 -6.10
N THR A 52 -4.48 0.89 -4.77
CA THR A 52 -3.35 1.27 -3.91
C THR A 52 -3.02 0.20 -2.88
N PHE A 53 -1.74 0.00 -2.63
CA PHE A 53 -1.25 -0.68 -1.43
C PHE A 53 -0.22 0.18 -0.69
N ILE A 54 -0.04 -0.13 0.59
CA ILE A 54 0.85 0.61 1.48
C ILE A 54 1.83 -0.39 2.09
N SER A 55 3.11 -0.10 1.94
CA SER A 55 4.20 -0.90 2.48
C SER A 55 4.69 -0.27 3.79
N ASN A 56 4.78 -1.06 4.85
CA ASN A 56 5.47 -0.66 6.07
C ASN A 56 6.97 -0.89 5.88
N ILE A 57 7.76 0.18 5.93
CA ILE A 57 9.22 0.14 5.76
C ILE A 57 9.98 0.26 7.08
N SER A 58 9.28 0.40 8.20
CA SER A 58 9.91 0.30 9.52
C SER A 58 10.39 -1.14 9.78
N THR A 59 11.48 -1.26 10.53
CA THR A 59 12.08 -2.56 10.87
C THR A 59 11.91 -2.88 12.35
N GLY A 60 12.02 -4.17 12.70
CA GLY A 60 11.94 -4.68 14.07
C GLY A 60 10.61 -5.35 14.39
N ALA A 61 10.59 -6.17 15.45
CA ALA A 61 9.45 -7.01 15.80
C ALA A 61 8.16 -6.22 16.00
N LEU A 62 8.23 -5.04 16.64
CA LEU A 62 7.07 -4.18 16.84
C LEU A 62 6.46 -3.66 15.54
N ALA A 63 7.26 -3.39 14.50
CA ALA A 63 6.74 -2.93 13.22
C ALA A 63 5.95 -4.03 12.49
N ASN A 64 6.33 -5.29 12.67
CA ASN A 64 5.67 -6.45 12.05
C ASN A 64 4.25 -6.69 12.57
N GLU A 65 3.91 -6.12 13.72
CA GLU A 65 2.58 -6.21 14.33
C GLU A 65 1.56 -5.25 13.68
N TYR A 66 1.96 -4.47 12.66
CA TYR A 66 1.08 -3.50 12.01
C TYR A 66 0.91 -3.79 10.52
N TYR A 67 -0.31 -3.56 10.03
CA TYR A 67 -0.65 -3.65 8.61
C TYR A 67 -1.45 -2.44 8.16
N CYS A 68 -1.47 -2.20 6.86
CA CYS A 68 -2.17 -1.06 6.26
C CYS A 68 -3.29 -1.54 5.33
N ARG A 69 -4.37 -0.78 5.26
CA ARG A 69 -5.48 -1.00 4.32
C ARG A 69 -5.89 0.30 3.66
N ALA A 70 -5.86 0.34 2.33
CA ALA A 70 -6.28 1.51 1.56
C ALA A 70 -7.81 1.71 1.63
N TYR A 71 -8.22 2.98 1.53
CA TYR A 71 -9.58 3.43 1.30
C TYR A 71 -9.56 4.66 0.37
N ASN A 72 -10.70 5.07 -0.18
CA ASN A 72 -10.71 6.23 -1.08
C ASN A 72 -10.32 7.52 -0.32
N GLY A 73 -9.17 8.10 -0.67
CA GLY A 73 -8.60 9.29 -0.05
C GLY A 73 -7.60 9.05 1.08
N GLY A 74 -7.21 7.80 1.36
CA GLY A 74 -6.20 7.52 2.37
C GLY A 74 -6.06 6.05 2.73
N PHE A 75 -5.47 5.77 3.89
CA PHE A 75 -5.31 4.40 4.38
C PHE A 75 -5.44 4.34 5.90
N THR A 76 -5.83 3.17 6.39
CA THR A 76 -5.85 2.86 7.81
C THR A 76 -4.64 2.02 8.14
N VAL A 77 -3.89 2.38 9.18
CA VAL A 77 -2.88 1.53 9.80
C VAL A 77 -3.51 0.86 11.02
N LEU A 78 -3.37 -0.45 11.14
CA LEU A 78 -3.97 -1.26 12.20
C LEU A 78 -2.90 -2.06 12.91
N TYR A 79 -3.00 -2.11 14.23
CA TYR A 79 -2.27 -3.03 15.09
C TYR A 79 -2.98 -4.38 15.08
N LEU A 80 -2.25 -5.44 14.77
CA LEU A 80 -2.77 -6.79 14.58
C LEU A 80 -3.12 -7.50 15.90
N PRO A 81 -2.30 -7.41 16.98
CA PRO A 81 -2.68 -7.99 18.26
C PRO A 81 -3.89 -7.29 18.90
N GLY A 82 -4.75 -8.08 19.55
CA GLY A 82 -6.00 -7.59 20.14
C GLY A 82 -5.86 -6.74 21.41
N GLY A 83 -4.64 -6.48 21.90
CA GLY A 83 -4.40 -5.67 23.10
C GLY A 83 -2.92 -5.32 23.31
N GLY A 84 -2.66 -4.33 24.16
CA GLY A 84 -1.31 -3.97 24.57
C GLY A 84 -0.46 -3.23 23.51
N SER A 85 -1.08 -2.51 22.58
CA SER A 85 -0.36 -1.70 21.56
C SER A 85 0.62 -0.72 22.23
N PRO A 86 1.95 -0.85 22.01
CA PRO A 86 2.93 0.10 22.53
C PRO A 86 2.93 1.40 21.72
N ALA A 87 3.48 2.46 22.30
CA ALA A 87 3.79 3.66 21.52
C ALA A 87 4.85 3.33 20.46
N ASN A 88 4.60 3.73 19.21
CA ASN A 88 5.46 3.40 18.08
C ASN A 88 5.30 4.43 16.95
N THR A 89 6.31 4.55 16.08
CA THR A 89 6.22 5.32 14.85
C THR A 89 6.56 4.44 13.67
N LEU A 90 5.65 4.37 12.71
CA LEU A 90 5.81 3.59 11.48
C LEU A 90 6.14 4.52 10.32
N ASN A 91 7.13 4.17 9.52
CA ASN A 91 7.38 4.81 8.23
C ASN A 91 6.75 3.91 7.16
N VAL A 92 5.99 4.52 6.26
CA VAL A 92 5.27 3.80 5.22
C VAL A 92 5.50 4.43 3.85
N GLU A 93 5.51 3.59 2.84
CA GLU A 93 5.51 3.97 1.43
C GLU A 93 4.18 3.58 0.80
N VAL A 94 3.66 4.43 -0.07
CA VAL A 94 2.35 4.30 -0.69
C VAL A 94 2.58 4.09 -2.19
N TYR A 95 1.88 3.10 -2.76
CA TYR A 95 2.07 2.67 -4.14
C TYR A 95 0.74 2.41 -4.84
N ASN A 96 0.67 2.72 -6.12
CA ASN A 96 -0.46 2.34 -6.97
C ASN A 96 -0.11 1.20 -7.92
N PHE A 97 -1.10 0.35 -8.17
CA PHE A 97 -1.13 -0.56 -9.30
C PHE A 97 -1.51 0.26 -10.54
N GLN A 98 -0.61 0.39 -11.52
CA GLN A 98 -0.91 0.96 -12.83
C GLN A 98 -1.13 -0.13 -13.87
#